data_AF-A0A6B3DT37-F1
#
_entry.id   AF-A0A6B3DT37-F1
#
_cell.length_a   1.000
_cell.length_b   1.000
_cell.length_c   1.000
_cell.angle_alpha   90.00
_cell.angle_beta   90.00
_cell.angle_gamma   90.00
#
_symmetry.space_group_name_H-M   'P 1'
#
loop_
_entity.id
_entity.type
_entity.pdbx_description
1 polymer ?
#
loop_
_entity_poly.entity_id
_entity_poly.type
_entity_poly.pdbx_seq_one_letter_code
_entity_poly.pdbx_strand_id
1 'polypeptide(L)' 'DSLARAWFTDEEMARALDFLAGRQQEDGGWPVTWRQWAPAPALEARPMVTIEALRTLRAYGRGIG' A
#
# COMPACT_ATOMS: atom_id res chain seq x y z
N ASP A 1 -7.58 2.10 17.84
CA ASP A 1 -8.34 1.53 16.72
C ASP A 1 -9.14 2.61 16.01
N SER A 2 -9.22 2.56 14.68
CA SER A 2 -10.06 3.48 13.90
C SER A 2 -11.52 3.07 13.98
N LEU A 3 -12.45 4.03 14.12
CA LEU A 3 -13.89 3.76 14.11
C LEU A 3 -14.35 3.06 12.83
N ALA A 4 -13.69 3.35 11.70
CA ALA A 4 -13.99 2.72 10.41
C ALA A 4 -13.59 1.24 10.33
N ARG A 5 -12.73 0.74 11.23
CA ARG A 5 -12.28 -0.66 11.22
C ARG A 5 -13.45 -1.64 11.37
N ALA A 6 -14.48 -1.24 12.11
CA ALA A 6 -15.68 -2.05 12.34
C ALA A 6 -16.59 -2.18 11.11
N TRP A 7 -16.37 -1.39 10.04
CA TRP A 7 -17.14 -1.50 8.80
C TRP A 7 -16.66 -2.62 7.89
N PHE A 8 -15.49 -3.20 8.16
CA PHE A 8 -14.87 -4.23 7.35
C PHE A 8 -14.70 -5.52 8.14
N THR A 9 -15.01 -6.64 7.52
CA THR A 9 -14.73 -7.96 8.06
C THR A 9 -13.22 -8.23 8.08
N ASP A 10 -12.78 -9.16 8.92
CA ASP A 10 -11.37 -9.59 8.97
C ASP A 10 -10.91 -10.15 7.62
N GLU A 11 -11.81 -10.85 6.93
CA GLU A 11 -11.60 -11.43 5.61
C GLU A 11 -11.44 -10.34 4.53
N GLU A 12 -12.25 -9.27 4.56
CA GLU A 12 -12.05 -8.12 3.66
C GLU A 12 -10.73 -7.40 3.94
N MET A 13 -10.38 -7.23 5.21
CA MET A 13 -9.09 -6.65 5.60
C MET A 13 -7.92 -7.52 5.13
N ALA A 14 -8.00 -8.84 5.29
CA ALA A 14 -6.98 -9.76 4.83
C ALA A 14 -6.77 -9.66 3.32
N ARG A 15 -7.85 -9.72 2.52
CA ARG A 15 -7.77 -9.57 1.07
C ARG A 15 -7.22 -8.23 0.62
N ALA A 16 -7.59 -7.13 1.30
CA ALA A 16 -7.05 -5.81 0.99
C ALA A 16 -5.55 -5.73 1.27
N LEU A 17 -5.08 -6.36 2.35
CA LEU A 17 -3.66 -6.42 2.70
C LEU A 17 -2.88 -7.35 1.77
N ASP A 18 -3.46 -8.48 1.35
CA ASP A 18 -2.88 -9.36 0.31
C ASP A 18 -2.76 -8.62 -1.02
N PHE A 19 -3.81 -7.91 -1.41
CA PHE A 19 -3.78 -7.06 -2.59
C PHE A 19 -2.68 -6.01 -2.47
N LEU A 20 -2.60 -5.28 -1.36
CA LEU A 20 -1.55 -4.30 -1.14
C LEU A 20 -0.16 -4.95 -1.23
N ALA A 21 0.09 -6.05 -0.53
CA ALA A 21 1.37 -6.75 -0.55
C ALA A 21 1.77 -7.20 -1.97
N GLY A 22 0.83 -7.77 -2.73
CA GLY A 22 1.05 -8.23 -4.10
C GLY A 22 1.28 -7.12 -5.14
N ARG A 23 1.18 -5.84 -4.75
CA ARG A 23 1.46 -4.69 -5.62
C ARG A 23 2.91 -4.20 -5.53
N GLN A 24 3.75 -4.82 -4.69
CA GLN A 24 5.18 -4.56 -4.70
C GLN A 24 5.76 -4.86 -6.09
N GLN A 25 6.52 -3.93 -6.64
CA GLN A 25 7.25 -4.11 -7.89
C GLN A 25 8.62 -4.73 -7.64
N GLU A 26 9.28 -5.19 -8.70
CA GLU A 26 10.60 -5.85 -8.65
C GLU A 26 11.68 -5.00 -7.96
N ASP A 27 11.57 -3.67 -8.07
CA ASP A 27 12.48 -2.72 -7.41
C ASP A 27 12.15 -2.45 -5.93
N GLY A 28 11.21 -3.21 -5.36
CA GLY A 28 10.76 -3.11 -3.98
C GLY A 28 9.75 -1.99 -3.71
N GLY A 29 9.43 -1.15 -4.70
CA GLY A 29 8.51 -0.03 -4.55
C GLY A 29 7.05 -0.36 -4.84
N TRP A 30 6.15 0.56 -4.48
CA TRP A 30 4.73 0.50 -4.85
C TRP A 30 4.40 1.49 -5.98
N PRO A 31 3.50 1.13 -6.91
CA PRO A 31 3.07 2.04 -7.98
C PRO A 31 2.12 3.12 -7.44
N VAL A 32 2.19 4.31 -8.03
CA VAL A 32 1.12 5.31 -7.87
C VAL A 32 -0.18 4.78 -8.49
N THR A 33 -1.31 4.99 -7.82
CA THR A 33 -2.62 4.45 -8.24
C THR A 33 -3.48 5.45 -9.01
N TRP A 34 -3.07 6.72 -9.03
CA TRP A 34 -3.74 7.79 -9.75
C TRP A 34 -3.14 8.02 -11.14
N ARG A 35 -3.84 8.84 -11.94
CA ARG A 35 -3.43 9.18 -13.30
C ARG A 35 -2.08 9.88 -13.30
N GLN A 36 -1.12 9.29 -14.03
CA GLN A 36 0.18 9.88 -14.31
C GLN A 36 0.06 10.78 -15.54
N TRP A 37 -0.04 12.09 -15.32
CA TRP A 37 -0.16 13.07 -16.42
C TRP A 37 1.21 13.53 -16.96
N ALA A 38 2.29 13.28 -16.21
CA ALA A 38 3.67 13.47 -16.61
C ALA A 38 4.60 12.51 -15.82
N PRO A 39 5.82 12.20 -16.33
CA PRO A 39 6.73 11.27 -15.64
C PRO A 39 7.28 11.78 -14.30
N ALA A 40 7.67 13.05 -14.21
CA ALA A 40 8.37 13.58 -13.03
C ALA A 40 7.52 13.52 -11.74
N PRO A 41 6.25 13.95 -11.71
CA PRO A 41 5.42 13.84 -10.51
C PRO A 41 5.22 12.40 -10.03
N ALA A 42 5.21 11.42 -10.94
CA ALA A 42 5.10 10.00 -10.58
C ALA A 42 6.38 9.51 -9.89
N LEU A 43 7.56 9.93 -10.36
CA LEU A 43 8.84 9.61 -9.74
C LEU A 43 8.98 10.23 -8.34
N GLU A 44 8.55 11.47 -8.18
CA GLU A 44 8.61 12.18 -6.89
C GLU A 44 7.66 11.60 -5.84
N ALA A 45 6.47 11.15 -6.25
CA ALA A 45 5.48 10.59 -5.34
C ALA A 45 5.74 9.12 -4.96
N ARG A 46 6.42 8.35 -5.82
CA ARG A 46 6.63 6.90 -5.64
C ARG A 46 7.26 6.52 -4.28
N PRO A 47 8.26 7.25 -3.76
CA PRO A 47 8.83 6.96 -2.45
C PRO A 47 7.81 7.10 -1.32
N MET A 48 6.94 8.12 -1.36
CA MET A 48 5.90 8.30 -0.34
C MET A 48 4.90 7.15 -0.36
N VAL A 49 4.40 6.77 -1.54
CA VAL A 49 3.47 5.63 -1.69
C VAL A 49 4.10 4.33 -1.16
N THR A 50 5.39 4.12 -1.43
CA THR A 50 6.13 2.96 -0.92
C THR A 50 6.20 2.96 0.61
N ILE A 51 6.54 4.09 1.23
CA ILE A 51 6.60 4.21 2.69
C ILE A 51 5.22 3.98 3.32
N GLU A 52 4.15 4.51 2.72
CA GLU A 52 2.78 4.31 3.19
C GLU A 52 2.35 2.83 3.13
N ALA A 53 2.67 2.14 2.04
CA ALA A 53 2.39 0.71 1.90
C ALA A 53 3.13 -0.11 2.97
N LEU A 54 4.44 0.15 3.15
CA LEU A 54 5.26 -0.53 4.16
C LEU A 54 4.78 -0.27 5.59
N ARG A 55 4.43 0.97 5.92
CA ARG A 55 3.88 1.32 7.24
C ARG A 55 2.55 0.62 7.48
N THR A 56 1.68 0.58 6.47
CA THR A 56 0.39 -0.10 6.56
C THR A 56 0.59 -1.59 6.80
N LEU A 57 1.37 -2.27 5.96
CA LEU A 57 1.60 -3.72 6.10
C LEU A 57 2.26 -4.08 7.43
N ARG A 58 3.24 -3.28 7.89
CA ARG A 58 3.87 -3.44 9.21
C ARG A 58 2.85 -3.29 10.35
N ALA A 59 1.95 -2.31 10.28
CA ALA A 59 0.93 -2.11 11.30
C ALA A 59 -0.03 -3.30 11.45
N TYR A 60 -0.19 -4.10 10.39
CA TYR A 60 -0.98 -5.34 10.39
C TYR A 60 -0.11 -6.60 10.55
N GLY A 61 1.14 -6.48 11.01
CA GLY A 61 2.03 -7.61 11.27
C GLY A 61 2.55 -8.33 10.01
N ARG A 62 2.36 -7.74 8.83
CA ARG A 62 2.80 -8.31 7.54
C ARG A 62 4.15 -7.73 7.12
N GLY A 63 5.19 -8.12 7.86
CA GLY A 63 6.57 -7.77 7.51
C GLY A 63 6.92 -8.30 6.12
N ILE A 64 7.42 -7.40 5.26
CA ILE A 64 7.95 -7.71 3.94
C ILE A 64 9.45 -7.43 4.02
N GLY A 65 10.25 -8.43 3.68
CA GLY A 65 11.71 -8.40 3.66
C GLY A 65 12.20 -8.95 2.34
#